data_AF-A0AAV9KSZ5-F1
#
_entry.id   AF-A0AAV9KSZ5-F1
#
_cell.length_a   1.000
_cell.length_b   1.000
_cell.length_c   1.000
_cell.angle_alpha   90.00
_cell.angle_beta   90.00
_cell.angle_gamma   90.00
#
_symmetry.space_group_name_H-M   'P 1'
#
loop_
_entity.id
_entity.type
_entity.pdbx_description
1 polymer ?
#
loop_
_entity_poly.entity_id
_entity_poly.type
_entity_poly.pdbx_seq_one_letter_code
_entity_poly.pdbx_strand_id
1 'polypeptide(L)'
;MIPFNQLNDDLNLDPNGYLYAYNINDIQLICCQPDANTLWLVLYVVQRRFVPSLQDIEVKCSWVRTRDRPKGKKVVKYERTLDPVDSPKPWEVKKVLNSTNSFRAYNLYPRYIRVTGSWEVRT
;
A
#
# COMPACT_ATOMS: atom_id res chain seq x y z
N MET A 1 0.22 5.08 -13.33
CA MET A 1 1.68 5.17 -13.07
C MET A 1 2.22 6.25 -13.96
N ILE A 2 3.10 7.09 -13.45
CA ILE A 2 3.67 8.23 -14.17
C ILE A 2 5.14 7.90 -14.44
N PRO A 3 5.60 7.92 -15.71
CA PRO A 3 7.03 7.81 -16.04
C PRO A 3 7.85 8.88 -15.33
N PHE A 4 9.01 8.51 -14.79
CA PHE A 4 9.81 9.45 -14.00
C PHE A 4 10.33 10.63 -14.82
N ASN A 5 10.63 10.41 -16.11
CA ASN A 5 11.05 11.47 -17.03
C ASN A 5 9.96 12.49 -17.40
N GLN A 6 8.71 12.28 -16.98
CA GLN A 6 7.60 13.20 -17.19
C GLN A 6 7.27 14.02 -15.94
N LEU A 7 8.03 13.83 -14.86
CA LEU A 7 7.86 14.60 -13.63
C LEU A 7 8.59 15.94 -13.78
N ASN A 8 7.89 17.03 -13.49
CA ASN A 8 8.47 18.37 -13.42
C ASN A 8 8.90 18.58 -11.96
N ASP A 9 10.18 18.35 -11.67
CA ASP A 9 10.67 18.16 -10.30
C ASP A 9 11.09 19.48 -9.62
N ASP A 10 10.12 20.18 -9.05
CA ASP A 10 10.38 21.16 -7.97
C ASP A 10 10.56 20.45 -6.60
N LEU A 11 10.26 19.15 -6.52
CA LEU A 11 10.29 18.35 -5.29
C LEU A 11 11.42 17.31 -5.35
N ASN A 12 12.26 17.25 -4.31
CA ASN A 12 13.28 16.21 -4.19
C ASN A 12 12.64 14.85 -3.84
N LEU A 13 12.32 14.06 -4.87
CA LEU A 13 11.69 12.75 -4.74
C LEU A 13 12.64 11.67 -4.22
N ASP A 14 13.96 11.85 -4.35
CA ASP A 14 15.00 10.90 -3.92
C ASP A 14 16.11 11.57 -3.07
N PRO A 15 15.78 12.00 -1.83
CA PRO A 15 16.73 12.71 -0.98
C PRO A 15 17.94 11.87 -0.58
N ASN A 16 17.84 10.54 -0.63
CA ASN A 16 18.89 9.63 -0.21
C ASN A 16 19.66 9.01 -1.39
N GLY A 17 19.31 9.36 -2.63
CA GLY A 17 20.01 8.90 -3.82
C GLY A 17 19.84 7.42 -4.16
N TYR A 18 18.74 6.78 -3.74
CA TYR A 18 18.49 5.36 -4.03
C TYR A 18 18.18 5.10 -5.51
N LEU A 19 17.68 6.09 -6.23
CA LEU A 19 17.25 5.98 -7.62
C LEU A 19 18.40 6.20 -8.62
N TYR A 20 19.52 6.79 -8.20
CA TYR A 20 20.67 7.07 -9.08
C TYR A 20 21.28 5.83 -9.75
N ALA A 21 21.10 4.65 -9.16
CA ALA A 21 21.59 3.39 -9.73
C ALA A 21 20.72 2.86 -10.88
N TYR A 22 19.59 3.51 -11.20
CA TYR A 22 18.62 3.04 -12.19
C TYR A 22 18.53 4.01 -13.37
N ASN A 23 18.21 3.47 -14.55
CA ASN A 23 17.89 4.31 -15.69
C ASN A 23 16.55 5.03 -15.43
N ILE A 24 16.44 6.28 -15.89
CA ILE A 24 15.20 7.07 -15.72
C ILE A 24 13.96 6.38 -16.28
N ASN A 25 14.10 5.56 -17.33
CA ASN A 25 13.01 4.80 -17.94
C ASN A 25 12.58 3.58 -17.12
N ASP A 26 13.42 3.11 -16.19
CA ASP A 26 13.11 1.99 -15.31
C ASP A 26 12.40 2.43 -14.02
N ILE A 27 12.24 3.74 -13.81
CA ILE A 27 11.62 4.33 -12.64
C ILE A 27 10.20 4.79 -12.98
N GLN A 28 9.26 4.46 -12.10
CA GLN A 28 7.86 4.83 -12.25
C GLN A 28 7.28 5.30 -10.91
N LEU A 29 6.57 6.42 -10.93
CA LEU A 29 5.81 6.90 -9.79
C LEU A 29 4.43 6.22 -9.76
N ILE A 30 4.05 5.67 -8.61
CA ILE A 30 2.67 5.26 -8.34
C ILE A 30 1.98 6.37 -7.57
N CYS A 31 0.85 6.86 -8.11
CA CYS A 31 -0.09 7.71 -7.39
C CYS A 31 -1.33 6.87 -7.07
N CYS A 32 -1.54 6.57 -5.79
CA CYS A 32 -2.78 5.94 -5.32
C CYS A 32 -3.83 7.02 -5.07
N GLN A 33 -5.10 6.71 -5.35
CA GLN A 33 -6.20 7.59 -4.96
C GLN A 33 -6.44 7.49 -3.44
N PRO A 34 -6.86 8.58 -2.79
CA PRO A 34 -7.15 8.57 -1.35
C PRO A 34 -8.38 7.70 -1.01
N ASP A 35 -9.37 7.69 -1.90
CA ASP A 35 -10.60 6.90 -1.73
C ASP A 35 -10.46 5.49 -2.31
N ALA A 36 -11.14 4.53 -1.69
CA ALA A 36 -11.19 3.17 -2.19
C ALA A 36 -11.95 3.11 -3.53
N ASN A 37 -11.44 2.31 -4.46
CA ASN A 37 -12.08 2.08 -5.77
C ASN A 37 -13.26 1.09 -5.71
N THR A 38 -13.49 0.45 -4.56
CA THR A 38 -14.54 -0.55 -4.33
C THR A 38 -15.28 -0.24 -3.04
N LEU A 39 -16.58 -0.53 -3.03
CA LEU A 39 -17.39 -0.47 -1.83
C LEU A 39 -16.96 -1.55 -0.84
N TRP A 40 -17.15 -1.26 0.45
CA TRP A 40 -16.94 -2.23 1.51
C TRP A 40 -18.17 -3.14 1.62
N LEU A 41 -18.10 -4.32 0.99
CA LEU A 41 -19.24 -5.24 0.85
C LEU A 41 -19.46 -6.18 2.07
N VAL A 42 -19.00 -5.78 3.27
CA VAL A 42 -19.24 -6.57 4.48
C VAL A 42 -20.69 -6.37 4.93
N LEU A 43 -21.46 -7.46 4.99
CA LEU A 43 -22.87 -7.41 5.40
C LEU A 43 -23.00 -6.88 6.84
N TYR A 44 -24.05 -6.10 7.09
CA TYR A 44 -24.34 -5.50 8.40
C TYR A 44 -24.35 -6.53 9.54
N VAL A 45 -24.94 -7.72 9.31
CA VAL A 45 -24.98 -8.79 10.32
C VAL A 45 -23.60 -9.33 10.67
N VAL A 46 -22.66 -9.33 9.72
CA VAL A 46 -21.27 -9.74 9.94
C VAL A 46 -20.55 -8.64 10.71
N GLN A 47 -20.70 -7.38 10.29
CA GLN A 47 -20.09 -6.24 10.98
C GLN A 47 -20.54 -6.13 12.45
N ARG A 48 -21.85 -6.25 12.73
CA ARG A 48 -22.40 -6.17 14.10
C ARG A 48 -21.83 -7.25 15.02
N ARG A 49 -21.52 -8.44 14.50
CA ARG A 49 -20.87 -9.53 15.25
C ARG A 49 -19.36 -9.34 15.37
N PHE A 50 -18.73 -8.80 14.32
CA PHE A 50 -17.29 -8.60 14.23
C PHE A 50 -16.76 -7.50 15.16
N VAL A 51 -17.47 -6.36 15.24
CA VAL A 51 -17.06 -5.21 16.06
C VAL A 51 -16.83 -5.58 17.53
N PRO A 52 -17.76 -6.26 18.25
CA PRO A 52 -17.52 -6.64 19.63
C PRO A 52 -16.42 -7.70 19.78
N SER A 53 -16.25 -8.61 18.81
CA SER A 53 -15.22 -9.66 18.86
C SER A 53 -13.80 -9.18 18.59
N LEU A 54 -13.61 -7.95 18.11
CA LEU A 54 -12.30 -7.40 17.78
C LEU A 54 -11.46 -7.20 19.06
N GLN A 55 -10.44 -8.01 19.28
CA GLN A 55 -9.54 -7.91 20.44
C GLN A 55 -8.14 -7.51 20.02
N ASP A 56 -7.63 -8.16 18.97
CA ASP A 56 -6.36 -7.85 18.34
C ASP A 56 -6.58 -7.46 16.88
N ILE A 57 -5.66 -6.66 16.35
CA ILE A 57 -5.68 -6.24 14.95
C ILE A 57 -4.32 -6.54 14.34
N GLU A 58 -4.35 -7.21 13.19
CA GLU A 58 -3.22 -7.28 12.28
C GLU A 58 -3.60 -6.51 11.01
N VAL A 59 -2.82 -5.51 10.64
CA VAL A 59 -3.02 -4.77 9.39
C VAL A 59 -2.01 -5.25 8.37
N LYS A 60 -2.50 -5.67 7.19
CA LYS A 60 -1.66 -6.10 6.06
C LYS A 60 -1.82 -5.14 4.90
N CYS A 61 -0.69 -4.66 4.37
CA CYS A 61 -0.63 -3.90 3.13
C CYS A 61 -0.06 -4.80 2.05
N SER A 62 -0.73 -4.86 0.89
CA SER A 62 -0.26 -5.65 -0.24
C SER A 62 -0.15 -4.81 -1.50
N TRP A 63 0.91 -5.07 -2.26
CA TRP A 63 1.21 -4.42 -3.52
C TRP A 63 1.31 -5.50 -4.59
N VAL A 64 0.34 -5.49 -5.50
CA VAL A 64 0.30 -6.42 -6.63
C VAL A 64 0.66 -5.66 -7.90
N ARG A 65 1.69 -6.10 -8.60
CA ARG A 65 2.10 -5.54 -9.89
C ARG A 65 2.10 -6.61 -10.97
N THR A 66 1.59 -6.24 -12.13
CA THR A 66 1.62 -7.09 -13.32
C THR A 66 2.55 -6.47 -14.34
N ARG A 67 3.49 -7.25 -14.88
CA ARG A 67 4.33 -6.82 -16.01
C ARG A 67 3.91 -7.56 -17.27
N ASP A 68 3.64 -6.81 -18.31
CA ASP A 68 3.42 -7.35 -19.65
C ASP A 68 4.78 -7.66 -20.28
N ARG A 69 5.07 -8.95 -20.50
CA ARG A 69 6.22 -9.39 -21.29
C ARG A 69 5.74 -10.06 -22.58
N PRO A 70 6.57 -10.07 -23.63
CA PRO A 70 6.28 -10.80 -24.86
C PRO A 70 5.96 -12.29 -24.63
N LYS A 71 6.52 -12.90 -23.56
CA LYS A 71 6.30 -14.30 -23.17
C LYS A 71 5.14 -14.53 -22.19
N GLY A 72 4.26 -13.53 -22.00
CA GLY A 72 3.09 -13.62 -21.13
C GLY A 72 3.14 -12.67 -19.92
N LYS A 73 1.97 -12.46 -19.32
CA LYS A 73 1.81 -11.62 -18.13
C LYS A 73 2.29 -12.37 -16.90
N LYS A 74 3.10 -11.72 -16.07
CA LYS A 74 3.48 -12.24 -14.75
C LYS A 74 3.08 -11.26 -13.66
N VAL A 75 2.50 -11.81 -12.60
CA VAL A 75 2.05 -11.09 -11.41
C VAL A 75 3.12 -11.24 -10.32
N VAL A 76 3.43 -10.12 -9.68
CA VAL A 76 4.33 -10.03 -8.53
C VAL A 76 3.54 -9.46 -7.36
N LYS A 77 3.58 -10.12 -6.21
CA LYS A 77 2.94 -9.68 -4.97
C LYS A 77 4.01 -9.39 -3.93
N TYR A 78 3.91 -8.24 -3.28
CA TYR A 78 4.57 -7.91 -2.04
C TYR A 78 3.52 -7.72 -0.96
N GLU A 79 3.79 -8.22 0.25
CA GLU A 79 2.88 -8.13 1.38
C GLU A 79 3.68 -7.80 2.63
N ARG A 80 3.16 -6.87 3.43
CA ARG A 80 3.76 -6.45 4.68
C ARG A 80 2.68 -6.39 5.75
N THR A 81 2.93 -7.06 6.87
CA THR A 81 2.21 -6.85 8.11
C THR A 81 2.81 -5.61 8.81
N LEU A 82 1.96 -4.73 9.32
CA LEU A 82 2.41 -3.59 10.11
C LEU A 82 2.84 -4.03 11.51
N ASP A 83 3.86 -3.36 12.03
CA ASP A 83 4.27 -3.55 13.41
C ASP A 83 3.15 -3.12 14.37
N PRO A 84 3.03 -3.72 15.57
CA PRO A 84 1.98 -3.35 16.54
C PRO A 84 2.02 -1.89 17.00
N VAL A 85 3.17 -1.22 16.86
CA VAL A 85 3.35 0.21 17.17
C VAL A 85 2.75 1.12 16.09
N ASP A 86 2.78 0.66 14.83
CA ASP A 86 2.30 1.38 13.66
C ASP A 86 0.83 1.07 13.35
N SER A 87 0.32 -0.02 13.91
CA SER A 87 -1.06 -0.49 13.77
C SER A 87 -2.03 0.29 14.67
N PRO A 88 -3.27 0.54 14.20
CA PRO A 88 -4.29 1.17 15.01
C PRO A 88 -4.69 0.29 16.18
N LYS A 89 -5.14 0.91 17.27
CA LYS A 89 -5.62 0.15 18.42
C LYS A 89 -7.02 -0.44 18.16
N PRO A 90 -7.34 -1.59 18.76
CA PRO A 90 -8.65 -2.24 18.64
C PRO A 90 -9.85 -1.30 18.86
N TRP A 91 -9.77 -0.44 19.88
CA TRP A 91 -10.84 0.49 20.21
C TRP A 91 -11.00 1.61 19.16
N GLU A 92 -9.93 2.03 18.49
CA GLU A 92 -9.98 3.05 17.43
C GLU A 92 -10.73 2.50 16.21
N VAL A 93 -10.42 1.27 15.81
CA VAL A 93 -11.12 0.60 14.70
C VAL A 93 -12.58 0.36 15.04
N LYS A 94 -12.91 -0.11 16.26
CA LYS A 94 -14.30 -0.24 16.72
C LYS A 94 -15.06 1.09 16.62
N LYS A 95 -14.41 2.21 16.94
CA LYS A 95 -15.02 3.54 16.87
C LYS A 95 -15.37 3.92 15.44
N VAL A 96 -14.44 3.72 14.49
CA VAL A 96 -14.66 3.99 13.06
C VAL A 96 -15.69 3.05 12.44
N LEU A 97 -15.74 1.79 12.87
CA LEU A 97 -16.75 0.85 12.37
C LEU A 97 -18.18 1.15 12.86
N ASN A 98 -18.33 1.90 13.95
CA ASN A 98 -19.64 2.27 14.51
C ASN A 98 -20.07 3.70 14.16
N SER A 99 -19.19 4.53 13.59
CA SER A 99 -19.45 5.97 13.40
C SER A 99 -18.45 6.63 12.45
N THR A 100 -18.70 7.90 12.08
CA THR A 100 -17.86 8.69 11.17
C THR A 100 -16.59 9.25 11.86
N ASN A 101 -15.80 8.38 12.48
CA ASN A 101 -14.52 8.71 13.11
C ASN A 101 -13.33 8.35 12.20
N SER A 102 -12.12 8.72 12.62
CA SER A 102 -10.86 8.36 11.94
C SER A 102 -9.82 7.85 12.93
N PHE A 103 -8.86 7.06 12.46
CA PHE A 103 -7.65 6.70 13.18
C PHE A 103 -6.42 6.98 12.31
N ARG A 104 -5.23 6.99 12.92
CA ARG A 104 -3.96 7.09 12.19
C ARG A 104 -3.23 5.76 12.28
N ALA A 105 -2.71 5.30 11.15
CA ALA A 105 -1.74 4.22 11.09
C ALA A 105 -0.48 4.75 10.40
N TYR A 106 0.66 4.27 10.85
CA TYR A 106 1.97 4.76 10.40
C TYR A 106 2.64 3.71 9.51
N ASN A 107 3.62 4.14 8.72
CA ASN A 107 4.45 3.26 7.89
C ASN A 107 3.67 2.30 6.95
N LEU A 108 2.45 2.68 6.56
CA LEU A 108 1.56 1.93 5.67
C LEU A 108 2.16 1.67 4.28
N TYR A 109 2.80 2.69 3.72
CA TYR A 109 3.24 2.69 2.32
C TYR A 109 4.77 2.74 2.25
N PRO A 110 5.44 1.72 1.69
CA PRO A 110 6.87 1.83 1.39
C PRO A 110 7.06 2.91 0.32
N ARG A 111 7.98 3.84 0.58
CA ARG A 111 8.28 4.95 -0.33
C ARG A 111 8.92 4.46 -1.64
N TYR A 112 9.75 3.43 -1.56
CA TYR A 112 10.41 2.82 -2.70
C TYR A 112 10.07 1.33 -2.76
N ILE A 113 9.80 0.84 -3.97
CA ILE A 113 9.54 -0.57 -4.23
C ILE A 113 10.37 -0.97 -5.44
N ARG A 114 11.36 -1.84 -5.23
CA ARG A 114 12.19 -2.40 -6.30
C ARG A 114 11.60 -3.74 -6.74
N VAL A 115 11.26 -3.86 -8.02
CA VAL A 115 10.87 -5.13 -8.64
C VAL A 115 12.06 -5.68 -9.41
N THR A 116 12.62 -6.81 -8.97
CA THR A 116 13.81 -7.39 -9.59
C THR A 116 13.49 -8.12 -10.91
N GLY A 117 14.54 -8.44 -11.67
CA GLY A 117 14.43 -9.31 -12.84
C GLY A 117 13.97 -10.74 -12.53
N SER A 118 14.22 -11.21 -11.29
CA SER A 118 13.78 -12.50 -10.76
C SER A 118 12.36 -12.48 -10.18
N TRP A 119 11.63 -11.36 -10.29
CA TRP A 119 10.25 -11.23 -9.83
C TRP A 119 10.08 -11.18 -8.31
N GLU A 120 11.15 -10.84 -7.61
CA GLU A 120 11.15 -10.55 -6.18
C GLU A 120 10.90 -9.06 -5.97
N VAL A 121 10.20 -8.71 -4.88
CA VAL A 121 10.04 -7.31 -4.47
C VAL A 121 10.92 -7.04 -3.27
N ARG A 122 11.66 -5.94 -3.33
CA ARG A 122 12.45 -5.40 -2.23
C ARG A 122 11.98 -3.99 -1.91
N THR A 123 11.97 -3.65 -0.63
CA THR A 123 11.56 -2.35 -0.09
C THR A 123 12.65 -1.77 0.77
#